data_AF-A0A6M0FWE2-F1
#
_entry.id   AF-A0A6M0FWE2-F1
#
_cell.length_a   1.000
_cell.length_b   1.000
_cell.length_c   1.000
_cell.angle_alpha   90.00
_cell.angle_beta   90.00
_cell.angle_gamma   90.00
#
_symmetry.space_group_name_H-M   'P 1'
#
loop_
_entity.id
_entity.type
_entity.pdbx_description
1 polymer ?
#
loop_
_entity_poly.entity_id
_entity_poly.type
_entity_poly.pdbx_seq_one_letter_code
_entity_poly.pdbx_strand_id
1 'polypeptide(L)' 'MLTSPNKESPTFGFICNGNHGIFIKLVRGQADEPSVYGFSDDFSLWRQRRNELYDMLGVLRHFGAIVTRGEVAIAA' A
#
# COMPACT_ATOMS: atom_id res chain seq x y z
N MET A 1 8.76 -7.44 2.00
CA MET A 1 9.02 -6.67 0.75
C MET A 1 10.43 -6.91 0.23
N LEU A 2 11.50 -6.71 1.02
CA LEU A 2 12.87 -7.07 0.61
C LEU A 2 13.05 -8.58 0.37
N THR A 3 12.37 -9.38 1.18
CA THR A 3 12.31 -10.85 1.06
C THR A 3 11.16 -11.33 0.17
N SER A 4 10.49 -10.44 -0.56
CA SER A 4 9.39 -10.84 -1.45
C SER A 4 9.93 -11.81 -2.51
N PRO A 5 9.23 -12.93 -2.78
CA PRO A 5 9.60 -13.82 -3.88
C PRO A 5 9.38 -13.14 -5.24
N ASN A 6 8.47 -12.16 -5.33
CA ASN A 6 8.25 -11.36 -6.52
C ASN A 6 9.15 -10.12 -6.49
N LYS A 7 10.41 -10.33 -6.89
CA LYS A 7 11.45 -9.29 -6.93
C LYS A 7 11.42 -8.41 -8.18
N GLU A 8 10.54 -8.64 -9.13
CA GLU A 8 10.45 -7.80 -10.33
C GLU A 8 9.36 -6.75 -10.17
N SER A 9 8.23 -7.12 -9.55
CA SER A 9 7.11 -6.21 -9.32
C SER A 9 7.36 -5.28 -8.13
N PRO A 10 6.92 -4.01 -8.18
CA PRO A 10 6.83 -3.16 -7.00
C PRO A 10 5.88 -3.82 -5.99
N THR A 11 6.40 -4.17 -4.82
CA THR A 11 5.55 -4.60 -3.72
C THR A 11 5.10 -3.34 -2.97
N PHE A 12 3.88 -3.36 -2.45
CA PHE A 12 3.36 -2.37 -1.50
C PHE A 12 2.83 -3.11 -0.27
N GLY A 13 3.00 -2.52 0.91
CA GLY A 13 2.46 -3.04 2.16
C GLY A 13 1.58 -2.00 2.80
N PHE A 14 0.54 -2.46 3.50
CA PHE A 14 -0.23 -1.62 4.40
C PHE A 14 -0.10 -2.19 5.80
N ILE A 15 0.36 -1.37 6.75
CA ILE A 15 0.47 -1.75 8.16
C ILE A 15 -0.55 -0.92 8.90
N CYS A 16 -1.43 -1.56 9.67
CA CYS A 16 -2.24 -0.87 10.65
C CYS A 16 -2.07 -1.44 12.06
N ASN A 17 -2.21 -0.56 13.02
CA ASN A 17 -2.63 -0.88 14.37
C ASN A 17 -4.01 -0.23 14.56
N GLY A 18 -4.75 -0.57 15.63
CA GLY A 18 -6.17 -0.23 15.75
C GLY A 18 -6.56 1.24 15.44
N ASN A 19 -5.66 2.20 15.65
CA ASN A 19 -5.91 3.62 15.42
C ASN A 19 -4.92 4.34 14.48
N HIS A 20 -3.91 3.63 13.96
CA HIS A 20 -2.91 4.16 13.02
C HIS A 20 -2.74 3.24 11.81
N GLY A 21 -2.48 3.82 10.65
CA GLY A 21 -2.21 3.10 9.42
C GLY A 21 -1.18 3.80 8.56
N ILE A 22 -0.29 3.04 7.92
CA ILE A 22 0.68 3.56 6.95
C ILE A 22 0.80 2.63 5.75
N PHE A 23 0.98 3.22 4.57
CA PHE A 23 1.47 2.49 3.40
C PHE A 23 2.99 2.53 3.36
N ILE A 24 3.58 1.38 3.03
CA ILE A 24 5.02 1.20 2.89
C ILE A 24 5.31 0.70 1.48
N LYS A 25 6.30 1.30 0.84
CA LYS A 25 6.83 0.88 -0.45
C LYS A 25 8.32 0.60 -0.34
N LEU A 26 8.79 -0.51 -0.89
CA LEU A 26 10.22 -0.71 -1.12
C LEU A 26 10.61 0.04 -2.41
N VAL A 27 11.45 1.06 -2.26
CA VAL A 27 12.10 1.76 -3.36
C VAL A 27 13.44 1.07 -3.61
N ARG A 28 13.57 0.41 -4.77
CA ARG A 28 14.82 -0.27 -5.13
C ARG A 28 15.83 0.76 -5.60
N GLY A 29 16.98 0.78 -4.94
CA GLY A 29 18.14 1.55 -5.40
C GLY A 29 18.75 0.90 -6.65
N GLN A 30 19.55 1.68 -7.38
CA GLN A 30 20.35 1.20 -8.50
C GLN A 30 21.64 0.54 -8.00
N ALA A 31 22.52 0.11 -8.90
CA ALA A 31 23.74 -0.65 -8.57
C ALA A 31 24.59 -0.02 -7.46
N ASP A 32 24.59 1.31 -7.35
CA ASP A 32 25.40 2.06 -6.38
C ASP A 32 24.57 2.67 -5.23
N GLU A 33 23.26 2.43 -5.17
CA GLU A 33 22.38 3.00 -4.13
C GLU A 33 21.66 1.92 -3.31
N PRO A 34 21.60 2.07 -1.97
CA PRO A 34 20.85 1.14 -1.14
C PRO A 34 19.35 1.26 -1.41
N SER A 35 18.65 0.13 -1.35
CA SER A 35 17.19 0.15 -1.36
C SER A 35 16.65 0.76 -0.06
N VAL A 36 15.65 1.63 -0.17
CA VAL A 36 15.05 2.35 0.96
C VAL A 36 13.54 2.11 1.02
N TYR A 37 12.98 2.29 2.21
CA TYR A 37 11.53 2.25 2.38
C TYR A 37 10.95 3.66 2.30
N GLY A 38 9.97 3.84 1.42
CA GLY A 38 9.11 5.02 1.38
C GLY A 38 7.85 4.77 2.22
N PHE A 39 7.40 5.80 2.92
CA PHE A 39 6.24 5.76 3.82
C PHE A 39 5.22 6.82 3.40
N SER A 40 3.93 6.53 3.54
CA SER A 40 2.88 7.56 3.51
C SER A 40 2.89 8.37 4.81
N ASP A 41 2.12 9.46 4.83
CA ASP A 41 1.67 10.03 6.09
C ASP A 41 0.88 8.99 6.91
N ASP A 42 0.90 9.17 8.23
CA ASP A 42 0.14 8.36 9.18
C ASP A 42 -1.36 8.69 9.07
N PHE A 43 -2.14 7.68 8.72
CA PHE A 43 -3.60 7.72 8.80
C PHE A 43 -4.00 7.47 10.24
N SER A 44 -4.60 8.47 10.89
CA SER A 44 -4.96 8.37 12.30
C SER A 44 -6.43 8.71 12.53
N LEU A 45 -7.07 7.88 13.35
CA LEU A 45 -8.45 8.16 13.80
C LEU A 45 -8.55 9.40 14.68
N TRP A 46 -7.46 9.82 15.33
CA TRP A 46 -7.46 10.81 16.40
C TRP A 46 -6.75 12.11 16.05
N ARG A 47 -5.91 12.12 15.00
CA ARG A 47 -5.02 13.25 14.69
C ARG A 47 -5.72 14.43 14.00
N GLN A 48 -6.86 14.21 13.36
CA GLN A 48 -7.50 15.22 12.51
C GLN A 48 -8.96 15.49 12.87
N ARG A 49 -9.44 16.70 12.54
CA ARG A 49 -10.88 17.05 12.62
C ARG A 49 -11.73 16.21 11.65
N ARG A 50 -11.11 15.59 10.65
CA ARG A 50 -11.75 14.74 9.65
C ARG A 50 -11.33 13.29 9.89
N ASN A 51 -12.29 12.38 9.95
CA ASN A 51 -12.02 10.96 10.14
C ASN A 51 -11.43 10.35 8.85
N GLU A 52 -10.13 10.08 8.87
CA GLU A 52 -9.39 9.51 7.73
C GLU A 52 -9.72 8.02 7.46
N LEU A 53 -10.47 7.36 8.36
CA LEU A 53 -10.93 5.98 8.15
C LEU A 53 -11.73 5.85 6.87
N TYR A 54 -12.57 6.83 6.55
CA TYR A 54 -13.40 6.79 5.35
C TYR A 54 -12.57 6.89 4.07
N ASP A 55 -11.53 7.73 4.08
CA ASP A 55 -10.60 7.83 2.95
C ASP A 55 -9.83 6.53 2.76
N MET A 56 -9.34 5.95 3.85
CA MET A 56 -8.65 4.67 3.85
C MET A 56 -9.54 3.52 3.34
N LEU A 57 -10.79 3.43 3.82
CA LEU A 57 -11.76 2.46 3.34
C LEU A 57 -12.09 2.66 1.84
N GLY A 58 -12.12 3.91 1.37
CA GLY A 58 -12.27 4.23 -0.04
C GLY A 58 -11.15 3.67 -0.90
N VAL A 59 -9.89 3.83 -0.46
CA VAL A 59 -8.70 3.27 -1.12
C VAL A 59 -8.76 1.74 -1.13
N LEU A 60 -9.04 1.10 0.01
CA LEU A 60 -9.15 -0.36 0.10
C LEU A 60 -10.28 -0.92 -0.78
N ARG A 61 -11.43 -0.24 -0.82
CA ARG A 61 -12.54 -0.60 -1.72
C ARG A 61 -12.12 -0.48 -3.19
N HIS A 62 -11.36 0.54 -3.55
CA HIS A 62 -10.87 0.72 -4.91
C HIS A 62 -9.93 -0.42 -5.31
N PHE A 63 -8.98 -0.79 -4.45
CA PHE A 63 -8.10 -1.95 -4.68
C PHE A 63 -8.90 -3.25 -4.82
N GLY A 64 -9.86 -3.49 -3.92
CA GLY A 64 -10.74 -4.65 -4.02
C GLY A 64 -11.45 -4.71 -5.37
N ALA A 65 -11.96 -3.58 -5.85
CA ALA A 65 -12.65 -3.47 -7.14
C ALA A 65 -11.72 -3.62 -8.36
N ILE A 66 -10.44 -3.26 -8.25
CA ILE A 66 -9.43 -3.52 -9.30
C ILE A 66 -9.14 -5.02 -9.36
N VAL A 67 -8.92 -5.66 -8.21
CA VAL A 67 -8.62 -7.10 -8.14
C VAL A 67 -9.79 -7.91 -8.70
N THR A 68 -11.03 -7.62 -8.28
CA THR A 68 -12.21 -8.33 -8.80
C THR A 68 -12.50 -8.04 -10.27
N ARG A 69 -12.21 -6.84 -10.79
CA ARG A 69 -12.38 -6.55 -12.23
C ARG A 69 -11.27 -7.11 -13.09
N GLY A 70 -10.06 -7.26 -12.54
CA GLY A 70 -8.90 -7.82 -13.24
C GLY A 70 -9.04 -9.31 -13.56
N GLU A 71 -9.83 -10.07 -12.79
CA GLU A 71 -10.07 -11.50 -13.03
C GLU A 71 -10.81 -11.78 -14.36
N VAL A 72 -11.59 -10.82 -14.88
CA VAL A 72 -12.32 -10.99 -16.15
C VAL A 72 -11.42 -10.79 -17.37
N ALA A 73 -10.32 -10.06 -17.25
CA ALA A 73 -9.46 -9.69 -18.38
C ALA A 73 -8.36 -10.73 -18.72
N ILE A 74 -8.14 -11.73 -17.87
CA ILE A 74 -7.12 -12.78 -18.09
C ILE A 74 -7.76 -14.10 -18.57
N ALA A 75 -9.10 -14.17 -18.61
CA ALA A 75 -9.88 -15.35 -18.96
C ALA A 75 -10.62 -15.27 -20.32
N ALA A 76 -10.25 -14.34 -21.20
CA ALA A 76 -10.79 -14.19 -22.56
C ALA A 76 -9.66 -14.19 -23.59
#